data_AF-A0A929Z4G1-F1
#
_entry.id   AF-A0A929Z4G1-F1
#
_cell.length_a   1.000
_cell.length_b   1.000
_cell.length_c   1.000
_cell.angle_alpha   90.00
_cell.angle_beta   90.00
_cell.angle_gamma   90.00
#
_symmetry.space_group_name_H-M   'P 1'
#
loop_
_entity.id
_entity.type
_entity.pdbx_description
1 polymer ?
#
loop_
_entity_poly.entity_id
_entity_poly.type
_entity_poly.pdbx_seq_one_letter_code
_entity_poly.pdbx_strand_id
1 'polypeptide(L)' 'MQATIDFCNIPGKYGPKWPRLQELYVRLFGREFDGAHDAMADISATKECFFELLRRNVISL' A
#
# COMPACT_ATOMS: atom_id res chain seq x y z
N MET A 1 -1.71 7.61 6.03
CA MET A 1 -1.26 7.94 4.66
C MET A 1 -2.48 8.22 3.76
N GLN A 2 -2.96 9.47 3.67
CA GLN A 2 -4.08 9.79 2.75
C GLN A 2 -3.68 9.60 1.27
N ALA A 3 -2.41 9.79 0.92
CA ALA A 3 -1.91 9.63 -0.44
C ALA A 3 -2.16 8.22 -1.05
N THR A 4 -2.16 7.17 -0.23
CA THR A 4 -2.46 5.81 -0.71
C THR A 4 -3.94 5.59 -1.00
N ILE A 5 -4.83 6.39 -0.41
CA ILE A 5 -6.27 6.35 -0.67
C ILE A 5 -6.55 6.88 -2.08
N ASP A 6 -5.97 8.03 -2.44
CA ASP A 6 -6.04 8.58 -3.80
C ASP A 6 -5.37 7.66 -4.81
N PHE A 7 -4.22 7.08 -4.46
CA PHE A 7 -3.48 6.19 -5.37
C PHE A 7 -4.23 4.88 -5.69
N CYS A 8 -4.82 4.25 -4.67
CA CYS A 8 -5.60 3.02 -4.87
C CYS A 8 -7.03 3.31 -5.35
N ASN A 9 -7.59 4.48 -5.00
CA ASN A 9 -8.93 4.95 -5.34
C ASN A 9 -9.99 3.84 -5.29
N ILE A 10 -10.01 3.08 -4.19
CA ILE A 10 -10.90 1.93 -4.05
C ILE A 10 -12.30 2.45 -3.75
N PRO A 11 -13.32 2.18 -4.59
CA PRO A 11 -14.67 2.68 -4.37
C PRO A 11 -15.25 2.07 -3.09
N GLY A 12 -15.50 2.91 -2.08
CA GLY A 12 -16.14 2.56 -0.83
C GLY A 12 -17.52 3.20 -0.70
N LYS A 13 -18.32 2.67 0.22
CA LYS A 13 -19.73 3.08 0.42
C LYS A 13 -19.90 4.54 0.87
N TYR A 14 -18.84 5.17 1.39
CA TYR A 14 -18.84 6.54 1.92
C TYR A 14 -17.68 7.40 1.38
N GLY A 15 -17.05 6.98 0.27
CA GLY A 15 -15.83 7.61 -0.27
C GLY A 15 -14.72 6.58 -0.52
N PRO A 16 -13.53 7.01 -0.98
CA PRO A 16 -12.45 6.10 -1.29
C PRO A 16 -11.98 5.38 -0.02
N LYS A 17 -11.98 4.05 -0.09
CA LYS A 17 -11.65 3.16 1.02
C LYS A 17 -10.13 3.13 1.23
N TRP A 18 -9.71 3.10 2.49
CA TRP A 18 -8.33 2.82 2.85
C TRP A 18 -7.90 1.45 2.29
N PRO A 19 -6.87 1.39 1.43
CA PRO A 19 -6.39 0.11 0.89
C PRO A 19 -5.78 -0.73 2.00
N ARG A 20 -5.99 -2.04 1.95
CA ARG A 20 -5.21 -2.98 2.78
C ARG A 20 -3.76 -3.00 2.30
N LEU A 21 -2.83 -3.40 3.18
CA LEU A 21 -1.41 -3.51 2.84
C LEU A 21 -1.19 -4.42 1.63
N GLN A 22 -1.89 -5.54 1.55
CA GLN A 22 -1.85 -6.44 0.39
C GLN A 22 -2.33 -5.77 -0.90
N GLU A 23 -3.44 -5.04 -0.86
CA GLU A 23 -3.97 -4.33 -2.05
C GLU A 23 -3.00 -3.25 -2.53
N LEU A 24 -2.36 -2.53 -1.62
CA LEU A 24 -1.33 -1.55 -1.94
C LEU A 24 -0.09 -2.25 -2.54
N TYR A 25 0.36 -3.34 -1.91
CA TYR A 25 1.55 -4.09 -2.35
C TYR A 25 1.33 -4.67 -3.76
N VAL A 26 0.17 -5.26 -4.04
CA VAL A 26 -0.21 -5.72 -5.39
C VAL A 26 -0.22 -4.57 -6.39
N ARG A 27 -0.72 -3.39 -6.01
CA ARG A 27 -0.77 -2.25 -6.94
C ARG A 27 0.60 -1.63 -7.23
N LEU A 28 1.53 -1.74 -6.28
CA LEU A 28 2.90 -1.28 -6.45
C LEU A 28 3.76 -2.32 -7.19
N PHE A 29 3.70 -3.59 -6.78
CA PHE A 29 4.63 -4.63 -7.22
C PHE A 29 4.01 -5.68 -8.17
N GLY A 30 2.70 -5.65 -8.39
CA GLY A 30 2.00 -6.61 -9.26
C GLY A 30 1.86 -8.01 -8.67
N ARG A 31 2.18 -8.21 -7.40
CA ARG A 31 2.15 -9.50 -6.70
C ARG A 31 1.68 -9.33 -5.26
N GLU A 32 1.18 -10.40 -4.66
CA GLU A 32 0.94 -10.45 -3.21
C GLU A 32 2.23 -10.80 -2.47
N PHE A 33 2.34 -10.39 -1.21
CA PHE A 33 3.42 -10.84 -0.33
C PHE A 33 2.93 -12.04 0.48
N ASP A 34 3.81 -13.03 0.61
CA ASP A 34 3.53 -14.25 1.38
C ASP A 34 3.76 -14.00 2.88
N GLY A 35 3.00 -14.67 3.75
CA GLY A 35 3.11 -14.49 5.19
C GLY A 35 2.37 -13.27 5.76
N ALA A 36 1.34 -12.77 5.08
CA ALA A 36 0.41 -11.83 5.70
C ALA A 36 -0.09 -12.42 7.04
N HIS A 37 0.00 -11.63 8.13
CA HIS A 37 -0.16 -12.01 9.55
C HIS A 37 1.13 -12.32 10.34
N ASP A 38 2.29 -12.37 9.70
CA ASP A 38 3.57 -12.30 10.42
C ASP A 38 3.99 -10.82 10.55
N ALA A 39 4.24 -10.38 11.78
CA ALA A 39 4.65 -9.00 12.06
C ALA A 39 5.90 -8.60 11.26
N MET A 40 6.83 -9.53 11.01
CA MET A 40 8.02 -9.27 10.21
C MET A 40 7.71 -9.13 8.72
N ALA A 41 6.77 -9.93 8.20
CA ALA A 41 6.33 -9.81 6.80
C ALA A 41 5.60 -8.49 6.57
N ASP A 42 4.71 -8.10 7.49
CA ASP A 42 3.96 -6.84 7.41
C ASP A 42 4.89 -5.61 7.50
N ILE A 43 5.91 -5.64 8.39
CA ILE A 43 6.92 -4.57 8.47
C ILE A 43 7.73 -4.49 7.18
N SER A 44 8.16 -5.63 6.64
CA SER A 44 8.96 -5.68 5.40
C SER A 44 8.15 -5.15 4.20
N ALA A 45 6.92 -5.61 4.03
CA ALA A 45 6.01 -5.14 2.98
C ALA A 45 5.69 -3.65 3.12
N THR A 46 5.46 -3.16 4.35
CA THR A 46 5.19 -1.73 4.59
C THR A 46 6.41 -0.87 4.24
N LYS A 47 7.62 -1.31 4.62
CA LYS A 47 8.87 -0.63 4.27
C LYS A 47 9.04 -0.56 2.75
N GLU A 48 8.86 -1.67 2.05
CA GLU A 48 8.95 -1.71 0.59
C GLU A 48 7.93 -0.78 -0.07
N CYS A 49 6.67 -0.83 0.36
CA CYS A 49 5.63 0.08 -0.10
C CYS A 49 6.02 1.54 0.10
N PHE A 50 6.57 1.90 1.26
CA PHE A 50 6.96 3.28 1.57
C PHE A 50 8.05 3.80 0.62
N PHE A 51 9.12 3.03 0.42
CA PHE A 51 10.19 3.42 -0.50
C PHE A 51 9.74 3.47 -1.96
N GLU A 52 8.87 2.55 -2.37
CA GLU A 52 8.33 2.55 -3.73
C GLU A 52 7.39 3.75 -3.96
N LEU A 53 6.59 4.13 -2.96
CA LEU A 53 5.78 5.34 -3.02
C LEU A 53 6.62 6.62 -3.10
N LEU A 54 7.74 6.70 -2.37
CA LEU A 54 8.72 7.78 -2.50
C LEU A 54 9.33 7.79 -3.91
N ARG A 55 9.74 6.62 -4.42
CA ARG A 55 10.34 6.48 -5.76
C ARG A 55 9.38 6.89 -6.87
N ARG A 56 8.09 6.60 -6.72
CA ARG A 56 7.02 7.00 -7.66
C ARG A 56 6.53 8.43 -7.45
N ASN A 57 7.12 9.17 -6.50
CA ASN A 57 6.74 10.54 -6.16
C ASN A 57 5.27 10.67 -5.71
N VAL A 58 4.68 9.58 -5.17
CA VAL A 58 3.32 9.56 -4.63
C VAL A 58 3.29 10.19 -3.23
N ILE A 59 4.38 10.02 -2.49
CA ILE A 59 4.63 10.73 -1.25
C ILE A 59 5.94 11.49 -1.36
N SER A 60 5.97 12.66 -0.73
CA SER A 60 7.12 13.54 -0.62
C SER A 60 7.33 13.88 0.86
N LEU A 61 8.59 13.88 1.30
CA LEU A 61 8.99 14.27 2.66
C LEU A 61 8.92 15.79 2.85
#